data_AF-A0A7J6UMB7-F1
#
_entry.id   AF-A0A7J6UMB7-F1
#
_cell.length_a   1.000
_cell.length_b   1.000
_cell.length_c   1.000
_cell.angle_alpha   90.00
_cell.angle_beta   90.00
_cell.angle_gamma   90.00
#
_symmetry.space_group_name_H-M   'P 1'
#
loop_
_entity.id
_entity.type
_entity.pdbx_description
1 polymer ?
#
loop_
_entity_poly.entity_id
_entity_poly.type
_entity_poly.pdbx_seq_one_letter_code
_entity_poly.pdbx_strand_id
1 'polypeptide(L)'
;LQSPCRQCQGQGQSFKTKRSKEMVEVHIEKGMKHGQRIPFRGMADENSPGVEPGDLIIVLKQKEDDSGFTRKGNDLFIRRTVTLLEALTGYTTVLTHLDDRKLIIRSKPGDIIRPIDMTSEKHFLKAIKGEGMPTHKNPFVYGNLFLILDIAFPESLSEEAMARLREVLPAPKDSPRITKKMEKEYEHHELTDMDPSVSARMGAETSGGEAYDEDEEGPRGPSVACAQ
;
A
#
# COMPACT_ATOMS: atom_id res chain seq x y z
N LEU A 1 -49.99 -26.27 51.43
CA LEU A 1 -49.04 -25.58 50.53
C LEU A 1 -47.94 -26.58 50.15
N GLN A 2 -47.89 -27.03 48.90
CA GLN A 2 -46.81 -27.88 48.41
C GLN A 2 -45.57 -27.02 48.15
N SER A 3 -44.43 -27.45 48.69
CA SER A 3 -43.14 -26.79 48.46
C SER A 3 -42.55 -27.24 47.12
N PRO A 4 -41.95 -26.32 46.33
CA PRO A 4 -41.36 -26.67 45.04
C PRO A 4 -40.20 -27.65 45.24
N CYS A 5 -40.04 -28.57 44.27
CA CYS A 5 -38.98 -29.57 44.28
C CYS A 5 -37.61 -28.88 44.43
N ARG A 6 -36.77 -29.32 45.40
CA ARG A 6 -35.47 -28.71 45.67
C ARG A 6 -34.46 -28.84 44.52
N GLN A 7 -34.64 -29.83 43.64
CA GLN A 7 -33.71 -30.10 42.53
C GLN A 7 -34.03 -29.37 41.23
N CYS A 8 -35.32 -29.19 40.90
CA CYS A 8 -35.74 -28.47 39.68
C CYS A 8 -36.44 -27.14 39.99
N GLN A 9 -36.55 -26.77 41.27
CA GLN A 9 -37.22 -25.54 41.76
C GLN A 9 -38.63 -25.33 41.20
N GLY A 10 -39.33 -26.42 40.87
CA GLY A 10 -40.68 -26.37 40.29
C GLY A 10 -40.73 -26.36 38.75
N GLN A 11 -39.59 -26.40 38.05
CA GLN A 11 -39.51 -26.41 36.58
C GLN A 11 -39.73 -27.80 35.94
N GLY A 12 -39.82 -28.87 36.73
CA GLY A 12 -40.09 -30.23 36.25
C GLY A 12 -38.92 -30.95 35.56
N GLN A 13 -37.86 -30.25 35.18
CA GLN A 13 -36.63 -30.81 34.60
C GLN A 13 -35.40 -30.10 35.19
N SER A 14 -34.26 -30.81 35.31
CA SER A 14 -32.99 -30.22 35.72
C SER A 14 -31.86 -30.74 34.85
N PHE A 15 -31.08 -29.84 34.25
CA PHE A 15 -29.97 -30.16 33.36
C PHE A 15 -28.64 -29.80 34.02
N LYS A 16 -27.62 -30.62 33.78
CA LYS A 16 -26.24 -30.35 34.22
C LYS A 16 -25.41 -29.96 33.01
N THR A 17 -24.93 -28.72 32.97
CA THR A 17 -24.00 -28.27 31.94
C THR A 17 -22.65 -28.97 32.10
N LYS A 18 -22.20 -29.67 31.06
CA LYS A 18 -20.87 -30.27 31.00
C LYS A 18 -19.99 -29.42 30.09
N ARG A 19 -18.88 -28.89 30.62
CA ARG A 19 -17.84 -28.27 29.78
C ARG A 19 -16.98 -29.35 29.17
N SER A 20 -16.90 -29.39 27.85
CA SER A 20 -15.97 -30.26 27.11
C SER A 20 -15.05 -29.41 26.25
N LYS A 21 -13.86 -29.91 25.95
CA LYS A 21 -12.93 -29.29 24.99
C LYS A 21 -12.83 -30.24 23.81
N GLU A 22 -13.07 -29.73 22.62
CA GLU A 22 -12.97 -30.48 21.37
C GLU A 22 -11.92 -29.81 20.49
N MET A 23 -11.10 -30.63 19.81
CA MET A 23 -10.12 -30.15 18.85
C MET A 23 -10.73 -30.21 17.46
N VAL A 24 -10.81 -29.06 16.80
CA VAL A 24 -11.31 -28.95 15.42
C VAL A 24 -10.12 -28.85 14.49
N GLU A 25 -9.90 -29.89 13.68
CA GLU A 25 -8.88 -29.87 12.64
C GLU A 25 -9.41 -29.11 11.42
N VAL A 26 -8.68 -28.06 11.02
CA VAL A 26 -9.04 -27.21 9.90
C VAL A 26 -8.04 -27.43 8.78
N HIS A 27 -8.49 -28.01 7.68
CA HIS A 27 -7.66 -28.15 6.49
C HIS A 27 -7.73 -26.87 5.65
N ILE A 28 -6.59 -26.20 5.48
CA ILE A 28 -6.47 -25.02 4.61
C ILE A 28 -5.93 -25.47 3.26
N GLU A 29 -6.82 -25.51 2.27
CA GLU A 29 -6.47 -25.84 0.88
C GLU A 29 -5.69 -24.72 0.20
N LYS A 30 -4.87 -25.12 -0.78
CA LYS A 30 -4.13 -24.17 -1.62
C LYS A 30 -5.10 -23.23 -2.34
N GLY A 31 -4.78 -21.94 -2.30
CA GLY A 31 -5.53 -20.92 -3.01
C GLY A 31 -6.76 -20.39 -2.28
N MET A 32 -7.09 -20.89 -1.09
CA MET A 32 -8.14 -20.30 -0.26
C MET A 32 -7.90 -18.80 -0.05
N LYS A 33 -9.00 -18.03 -0.02
CA LYS A 33 -8.97 -16.56 -0.03
C LYS A 33 -9.15 -16.00 1.37
N HIS A 34 -8.68 -14.77 1.55
CA HIS A 34 -9.04 -13.99 2.72
C HIS A 34 -10.57 -13.87 2.85
N GLY A 35 -11.09 -14.03 4.07
CA GLY A 35 -12.51 -13.97 4.38
C GLY A 35 -13.29 -15.25 4.04
N GLN A 36 -12.64 -16.29 3.50
CA GLN A 36 -13.33 -17.55 3.19
C GLN A 36 -13.82 -18.21 4.48
N ARG A 37 -15.08 -18.65 4.47
CA ARG A 37 -15.79 -19.26 5.61
C ARG A 37 -15.75 -20.78 5.50
N ILE A 38 -15.37 -21.45 6.58
CA ILE A 38 -15.32 -22.91 6.71
C ILE A 38 -16.34 -23.29 7.80
N PRO A 39 -17.55 -23.75 7.43
CA PRO A 39 -18.59 -24.10 8.38
C PRO A 39 -18.39 -25.52 8.95
N PHE A 40 -18.53 -25.65 10.25
CA PHE A 40 -18.58 -26.92 10.99
C PHE A 40 -19.96 -27.01 11.66
N ARG A 41 -20.79 -27.94 11.19
CA ARG A 41 -22.19 -28.05 11.61
C ARG A 41 -22.30 -28.71 12.98
N GLY A 42 -23.17 -28.18 13.83
CA GLY A 42 -23.47 -28.76 15.15
C GLY A 42 -22.31 -28.71 16.15
N MET A 43 -21.32 -27.83 15.92
CA MET A 43 -20.11 -27.69 16.74
C MET A 43 -20.15 -26.47 17.68
N ALA A 44 -21.29 -25.78 17.77
CA ALA A 44 -21.50 -24.73 18.76
C ALA A 44 -22.05 -25.29 20.08
N ASP A 45 -22.27 -24.42 21.06
CA ASP A 45 -22.76 -24.83 22.38
C ASP A 45 -24.17 -25.45 22.32
N GLU A 46 -24.31 -26.62 22.93
CA GLU A 46 -25.60 -27.27 23.15
C GLU A 46 -26.29 -26.68 24.40
N ASN A 47 -27.29 -25.83 24.17
CA ASN A 47 -27.97 -25.09 25.25
C ASN A 47 -29.02 -25.92 26.01
N SER A 48 -29.62 -26.91 25.36
CA SER A 48 -30.60 -27.80 25.98
C SER A 48 -30.74 -29.12 25.22
N PRO A 49 -30.96 -30.24 25.93
CA PRO A 49 -31.09 -31.55 25.28
C PRO A 49 -32.29 -31.60 24.34
N GLY A 50 -32.06 -32.09 23.12
CA GLY A 50 -33.06 -32.17 22.05
C GLY A 50 -33.11 -30.95 21.12
N VAL A 51 -32.28 -29.93 21.37
CA VAL A 51 -32.07 -28.81 20.43
C VAL A 51 -30.78 -29.06 19.66
N GLU A 52 -30.84 -28.96 18.32
CA GLU A 52 -29.66 -29.10 17.47
C GLU A 52 -28.66 -27.96 17.78
N PRO A 53 -27.38 -28.27 18.05
CA PRO A 53 -26.37 -27.25 18.30
C PRO A 53 -26.16 -26.36 17.07
N GLY A 54 -25.74 -25.12 17.31
CA GLY A 54 -25.40 -24.19 16.23
C GLY A 54 -24.12 -24.56 15.46
N ASP A 55 -23.78 -23.74 14.48
CA ASP A 55 -22.60 -23.94 13.64
C ASP A 55 -21.40 -23.13 14.13
N LEU A 56 -20.20 -23.74 14.09
CA LEU A 56 -18.94 -23.04 14.21
C LEU A 56 -18.46 -22.62 12.81
N ILE A 57 -18.23 -21.32 12.60
CA ILE A 57 -17.76 -20.80 11.32
C ILE A 57 -16.37 -20.22 11.48
N ILE A 58 -15.40 -20.88 10.85
CA ILE A 58 -14.01 -20.41 10.85
C ILE A 58 -13.81 -19.50 9.64
N VAL A 59 -13.25 -18.31 9.88
CA VAL A 59 -13.00 -17.32 8.82
C VAL A 59 -11.49 -17.17 8.62
N LEU A 60 -11.03 -17.39 7.39
CA LEU A 60 -9.61 -17.29 7.07
C LEU A 60 -9.14 -15.83 7.02
N LYS A 61 -8.20 -15.48 7.89
CA LYS A 61 -7.51 -14.19 7.86
C LYS A 61 -6.15 -14.35 7.18
N GLN A 62 -5.90 -13.58 6.12
CA GLN A 62 -4.59 -13.54 5.50
C GLN A 62 -3.63 -12.84 6.45
N LYS A 63 -2.51 -13.49 6.74
CA LYS A 63 -1.42 -12.90 7.53
C LYS A 63 -0.59 -12.00 6.61
N GLU A 64 -0.22 -10.84 7.12
CA GLU A 64 0.84 -10.02 6.49
C GLU A 64 2.19 -10.67 6.80
N ASP A 65 3.06 -10.69 5.80
CA ASP A 65 4.36 -11.37 5.89
C ASP A 65 5.49 -10.43 5.50
N ASP A 66 6.66 -10.66 6.11
CA ASP A 66 7.84 -9.81 5.96
C ASP A 66 8.60 -10.07 4.64
N SER A 67 8.16 -11.05 3.85
CA SER A 67 8.71 -11.33 2.51
C SER A 67 8.50 -10.21 1.49
N GLY A 68 7.65 -9.22 1.81
CA GLY A 68 7.36 -8.08 0.94
C GLY A 68 6.36 -8.39 -0.18
N PHE A 69 5.75 -9.58 -0.18
CA PHE A 69 4.68 -9.91 -1.12
C PHE A 69 3.32 -9.39 -0.64
N THR A 70 2.60 -8.73 -1.52
CA THR A 70 1.19 -8.36 -1.32
C THR A 70 0.31 -9.21 -2.23
N ARG A 71 -0.59 -10.01 -1.65
CA ARG A 71 -1.56 -10.81 -2.41
C ARG A 71 -2.81 -9.99 -2.72
N LYS A 72 -3.21 -9.95 -3.99
CA LYS A 72 -4.50 -9.41 -4.45
C LYS A 72 -5.21 -10.47 -5.28
N GLY A 73 -6.22 -11.11 -4.69
CA GLY A 73 -6.88 -12.25 -5.31
C GLY A 73 -5.93 -13.43 -5.48
N ASN A 74 -5.65 -13.84 -6.72
CA ASN A 74 -4.68 -14.88 -7.03
C ASN A 74 -3.33 -14.31 -7.48
N ASP A 75 -3.22 -13.00 -7.65
CA ASP A 75 -2.00 -12.35 -8.08
C ASP A 75 -1.15 -11.92 -6.87
N LEU A 76 0.16 -11.91 -7.06
CA LEU A 76 1.14 -11.44 -6.10
C LEU A 76 1.78 -10.14 -6.61
N PHE A 77 2.09 -9.23 -5.70
CA PHE A 77 2.75 -7.97 -5.99
C PHE A 77 3.98 -7.84 -5.12
N ILE A 78 5.09 -7.36 -5.69
CA ILE A 78 6.31 -7.07 -4.94
C ILE A 78 6.94 -5.78 -5.46
N ARG A 79 7.43 -4.94 -4.56
CA ARG A 79 8.19 -3.73 -4.92
C ARG A 79 9.68 -4.05 -5.03
N ARG A 80 10.33 -3.50 -6.05
CA ARG A 80 11.77 -3.61 -6.26
C ARG A 80 12.33 -2.28 -6.74
N THR A 81 13.41 -1.87 -6.12
CA THR A 81 14.16 -0.71 -6.57
C THR A 81 15.14 -1.12 -7.66
N VAL A 82 15.17 -0.36 -8.74
CA VAL A 82 16.12 -0.51 -9.85
C VAL A 82 16.86 0.79 -10.05
N THR A 83 18.13 0.73 -10.42
CA THR A 83 18.90 1.94 -10.74
C THR A 83 18.43 2.54 -12.06
N LEU A 84 18.66 3.84 -12.26
CA LEU A 84 18.40 4.50 -13.55
C LEU A 84 19.12 3.78 -14.72
N LEU A 85 20.34 3.29 -14.50
CA LEU A 85 21.08 2.55 -15.52
C LEU A 85 20.38 1.24 -15.89
N GLU A 86 19.96 0.45 -14.91
CA GLU A 86 19.20 -0.79 -15.14
C GLU A 86 17.84 -0.51 -15.80
N ALA A 87 17.19 0.59 -15.43
CA ALA A 87 15.93 1.01 -16.04
C ALA A 87 16.06 1.30 -17.55
N LEU A 88 17.21 1.82 -17.99
CA LEU A 88 17.48 2.19 -19.38
C LEU A 88 18.14 1.07 -20.20
N THR A 89 19.03 0.29 -19.59
CA THR A 89 19.88 -0.69 -20.29
C THR A 89 19.44 -2.14 -20.10
N GLY A 90 18.52 -2.37 -19.16
CA GLY A 90 18.00 -3.67 -18.83
C GLY A 90 18.32 -4.07 -17.40
N TYR A 91 17.41 -4.85 -16.82
CA TYR A 91 17.43 -5.25 -15.43
C TYR A 91 17.50 -6.76 -15.32
N THR A 92 18.39 -7.27 -14.48
CA THR A 92 18.47 -8.69 -14.12
C THR A 92 18.56 -8.85 -12.62
N THR A 93 17.69 -9.66 -12.03
CA THR A 93 17.74 -9.95 -10.59
C THR A 93 17.37 -11.39 -10.30
N VAL A 94 17.66 -11.81 -9.06
CA VAL A 94 17.20 -13.09 -8.51
C VAL A 94 16.19 -12.79 -7.42
N LEU A 95 14.99 -13.34 -7.57
CA LEU A 95 13.91 -13.25 -6.60
C LEU A 95 13.68 -14.61 -5.95
N THR A 96 13.69 -14.67 -4.62
CA THR A 96 13.17 -15.83 -3.88
C THR A 96 11.65 -15.73 -3.81
N HIS A 97 10.96 -16.77 -4.29
CA HIS A 97 9.49 -16.87 -4.26
C HIS A 97 9.00 -17.43 -2.91
N LEU A 98 7.68 -17.47 -2.71
CA LEU A 98 7.04 -17.99 -1.50
C LEU A 98 7.21 -19.50 -1.31
N ASP A 99 7.60 -20.22 -2.35
CA ASP A 99 7.90 -21.67 -2.33
C ASP A 99 9.41 -21.96 -2.27
N ASP A 100 10.22 -20.98 -1.85
CA ASP A 100 11.67 -21.01 -1.73
C ASP A 100 12.44 -21.19 -3.06
N ARG A 101 11.76 -21.23 -4.21
CA ARG A 101 12.43 -21.25 -5.52
C ARG A 101 13.08 -19.89 -5.79
N LYS A 102 14.22 -19.94 -6.48
CA LYS A 102 14.93 -18.75 -6.98
C LYS A 102 14.57 -18.51 -8.45
N LEU A 103 13.93 -17.38 -8.73
CA LEU A 103 13.53 -16.97 -10.06
C LEU A 103 14.53 -15.94 -10.60
N ILE A 104 15.12 -16.22 -11.76
CA ILE A 104 15.93 -15.24 -12.50
C ILE A 104 14.98 -14.40 -13.34
N ILE A 105 14.91 -13.10 -13.03
CA ILE A 105 14.05 -12.15 -13.72
C ILE A 105 14.94 -11.31 -14.63
N ARG A 106 14.57 -11.22 -15.91
CA ARG A 106 15.30 -10.43 -16.92
C ARG A 106 14.32 -9.57 -17.71
N SER A 107 14.65 -8.30 -17.88
CA SER A 107 13.94 -7.44 -18.84
C SER A 107 14.28 -7.85 -20.27
N LYS A 108 13.38 -7.52 -21.20
CA LYS A 108 13.66 -7.73 -22.63
C LYS A 108 14.70 -6.70 -23.10
N PRO A 109 15.56 -7.04 -24.08
CA PRO A 109 16.44 -6.05 -24.70
C PRO A 109 15.63 -4.87 -25.26
N GLY A 110 16.03 -3.64 -24.90
CA GLY A 110 15.35 -2.41 -25.31
C GLY A 110 14.07 -2.07 -24.54
N ASP A 111 13.70 -2.85 -23.52
CA ASP A 111 12.54 -2.55 -22.67
C ASP A 111 12.93 -1.55 -21.58
N ILE A 112 12.48 -0.31 -21.73
CA ILE A 112 12.75 0.77 -20.78
C ILE A 112 11.70 0.76 -19.66
N ILE A 113 12.18 0.74 -18.42
CA ILE A 113 11.34 0.89 -17.22
C ILE A 113 11.11 2.38 -17.02
N ARG A 114 9.84 2.81 -16.98
CA ARG A 114 9.48 4.21 -16.78
C ARG A 114 9.03 4.43 -15.34
N PRO A 115 9.30 5.60 -14.76
CA PRO A 115 8.81 5.93 -13.42
C PRO A 115 7.28 5.98 -13.40
N ILE A 116 6.74 5.93 -12.19
CA ILE A 116 5.33 6.22 -11.92
C ILE A 116 5.07 7.67 -12.37
N ASP A 117 4.08 7.81 -13.25
CA ASP A 117 3.66 9.01 -13.97
C ASP A 117 4.47 9.50 -15.19
N MET A 118 3.83 9.31 -16.35
CA MET A 118 3.44 10.33 -17.33
C MET A 118 2.97 9.53 -18.56
N THR A 119 1.65 9.49 -18.81
CA THR A 119 0.95 8.94 -20.00
C THR A 119 0.62 7.44 -20.12
N SER A 120 1.03 6.52 -19.22
CA SER A 120 0.61 5.12 -19.37
C SER A 120 0.60 4.29 -18.08
N GLU A 121 -0.52 3.61 -17.87
CA GLU A 121 -0.89 2.84 -16.68
C GLU A 121 0.02 1.62 -16.37
N LYS A 122 0.95 1.24 -17.25
CA LYS A 122 1.59 -0.10 -17.21
C LYS A 122 3.11 -0.13 -17.20
N HIS A 123 3.83 0.99 -17.37
CA HIS A 123 5.28 0.91 -17.63
C HIS A 123 6.15 0.59 -16.41
N PHE A 124 5.69 0.92 -15.20
CA PHE A 124 6.36 0.57 -13.94
C PHE A 124 5.98 -0.83 -13.42
N LEU A 125 5.01 -1.50 -14.06
CA LEU A 125 4.49 -2.81 -13.68
C LEU A 125 4.93 -3.88 -14.69
N LYS A 126 5.74 -4.84 -14.24
CA LYS A 126 6.15 -5.99 -15.06
C LYS A 126 5.56 -7.28 -14.48
N ALA A 127 4.99 -8.12 -15.34
CA ALA A 127 4.34 -9.36 -14.91
C ALA A 127 5.15 -10.60 -15.29
N ILE A 128 5.29 -11.52 -14.34
CA ILE A 128 5.77 -12.88 -14.53
C ILE A 128 4.54 -13.79 -14.51
N LYS A 129 4.24 -14.40 -15.65
CA LYS A 129 3.05 -15.23 -15.83
C LYS A 129 3.18 -16.53 -15.02
N GLY A 130 2.12 -16.92 -14.33
CA GLY A 130 2.04 -18.20 -13.63
C GLY A 130 2.79 -18.27 -12.29
N GLU A 131 3.41 -17.18 -11.84
CA GLU A 131 4.15 -17.13 -10.57
C GLU A 131 3.33 -16.44 -9.45
N GLY A 132 2.00 -16.42 -9.55
CA GLY A 132 1.11 -15.94 -8.49
C GLY A 132 0.70 -17.04 -7.50
N MET A 133 -0.43 -16.85 -6.84
CA MET A 133 -1.05 -17.85 -5.95
C MET A 133 -1.87 -18.86 -6.76
N PRO A 134 -1.96 -20.12 -6.29
CA PRO A 134 -2.83 -21.12 -6.89
C PRO A 134 -4.30 -20.74 -6.75
N THR A 135 -5.12 -21.19 -7.70
CA THR A 135 -6.57 -20.99 -7.66
C THR A 135 -7.23 -22.06 -6.80
N HIS A 136 -8.07 -21.67 -5.85
CA HIS A 136 -8.85 -22.60 -5.03
C HIS A 136 -9.66 -23.57 -5.92
N LYS A 137 -9.64 -24.87 -5.60
CA LYS A 137 -10.19 -25.99 -6.39
C LYS A 137 -9.49 -26.33 -7.71
N ASN A 138 -8.62 -25.47 -8.22
CA ASN A 138 -7.79 -25.76 -9.40
C ASN A 138 -6.33 -25.37 -9.13
N PRO A 139 -5.59 -26.20 -8.38
CA PRO A 139 -4.25 -25.86 -7.90
C PRO A 139 -3.20 -25.83 -9.00
N PHE A 140 -3.53 -26.28 -10.22
CA PHE A 140 -2.65 -26.21 -11.39
C PHE A 140 -2.72 -24.86 -12.10
N VAL A 141 -3.72 -24.02 -11.77
CA VAL A 141 -3.87 -22.69 -12.34
C VAL A 141 -3.42 -21.65 -11.33
N TYR A 142 -2.37 -20.92 -11.69
CA TYR A 142 -1.76 -19.88 -10.87
C TYR A 142 -2.11 -18.50 -11.41
N GLY A 143 -2.18 -17.51 -10.51
CA GLY A 143 -2.16 -16.11 -10.90
C GLY A 143 -0.79 -15.68 -11.41
N ASN A 144 -0.57 -14.37 -11.46
CA ASN A 144 0.67 -13.76 -11.92
C ASN A 144 1.39 -13.07 -10.76
N LEU A 145 2.70 -12.92 -10.91
CA LEU A 145 3.52 -12.07 -10.05
C LEU A 145 3.80 -10.75 -10.76
N PHE A 146 3.42 -9.65 -10.14
CA PHE A 146 3.67 -8.29 -10.60
C PHE A 146 4.81 -7.66 -9.81
N LEU A 147 5.81 -7.18 -10.54
CA LEU A 147 6.91 -6.36 -10.02
C LEU A 147 6.53 -4.89 -10.20
N ILE A 148 6.45 -4.17 -9.10
CA ILE A 148 6.37 -2.71 -9.07
C ILE A 148 7.82 -2.22 -8.99
N LEU A 149 8.28 -1.56 -10.05
CA LEU A 149 9.68 -1.13 -10.17
C LEU A 149 9.79 0.37 -9.84
N ASP A 150 10.50 0.65 -8.75
CA ASP A 150 10.81 2.02 -8.32
C ASP A 150 12.21 2.38 -8.81
N ILE A 151 12.37 3.54 -9.47
CA ILE A 151 13.65 3.93 -10.07
C ILE A 151 14.44 4.80 -9.09
N ALA A 152 15.63 4.33 -8.71
CA ALA A 152 16.61 5.11 -7.96
C ALA A 152 17.48 5.94 -8.91
N PHE A 153 17.34 7.26 -8.82
CA PHE A 153 18.20 8.22 -9.51
C PHE A 153 19.51 8.41 -8.74
N PRO A 154 20.64 8.64 -9.44
CA PRO A 154 21.89 9.02 -8.78
C PRO A 154 21.76 10.42 -8.15
N GLU A 155 22.44 10.64 -7.02
CA GLU A 155 22.43 11.93 -6.31
C GLU A 155 23.07 13.06 -7.13
N SER A 156 24.13 12.74 -7.88
CA SER A 156 24.83 13.70 -8.75
C SER A 156 25.49 13.00 -9.94
N LEU A 157 25.86 13.78 -10.95
CA LEU A 157 26.56 13.31 -12.14
C LEU A 157 27.78 14.20 -12.42
N SER A 158 28.88 13.60 -12.86
CA SER A 158 30.05 14.35 -13.31
C SER A 158 29.80 15.03 -14.67
N GLU A 159 30.54 16.11 -14.97
CA GLU A 159 30.44 16.81 -16.26
C GLU A 159 30.71 15.88 -17.45
N GLU A 160 31.68 14.98 -17.33
CA GLU A 160 31.97 13.97 -18.35
C GLU A 160 30.80 13.02 -18.58
N ALA A 161 30.13 12.56 -17.51
CA ALA A 161 28.96 11.70 -17.63
C ALA A 161 27.79 12.44 -18.27
N MET A 162 27.56 13.70 -17.90
CA MET A 162 26.53 14.54 -18.51
C MET A 162 26.77 14.78 -20.00
N ALA A 163 28.02 15.01 -20.42
CA ALA A 163 28.37 15.16 -21.84
C ALA A 163 28.02 13.89 -22.63
N ARG A 164 28.44 12.71 -22.14
CA ARG A 164 28.13 11.42 -22.79
C ARG A 164 26.64 11.12 -22.85
N LEU A 165 25.88 11.48 -21.81
CA LEU A 165 24.43 11.29 -21.80
C LEU A 165 23.72 12.15 -22.85
N ARG A 166 24.19 13.39 -23.08
CA ARG A 166 23.64 14.28 -24.12
C ARG A 166 23.89 13.76 -25.55
N GLU A 167 24.92 12.94 -25.77
CA GLU A 167 25.19 12.32 -27.06
C GLU A 167 24.26 11.13 -27.35
N VAL A 168 23.92 10.35 -26.31
CA VAL A 168 23.19 9.08 -26.46
C VAL A 168 21.67 9.25 -26.35
N LEU A 169 21.20 10.20 -25.52
CA LEU A 169 19.78 10.43 -25.28
C LEU A 169 19.17 11.42 -26.29
N PRO A 170 17.85 11.32 -26.58
CA PRO A 170 17.19 12.25 -27.48
C PRO A 170 17.28 13.70 -26.97
N ALA A 171 17.37 14.63 -27.91
CA ALA A 171 17.50 16.05 -27.61
C ALA A 171 16.34 16.55 -26.71
N PRO A 172 16.60 17.49 -25.78
CA PRO A 172 15.53 18.05 -24.95
C PRO A 172 14.52 18.78 -25.84
N LYS A 173 13.23 18.42 -25.70
CA LYS A 173 12.14 18.90 -26.58
C LYS A 173 12.05 20.43 -26.64
N ASP A 174 12.21 21.10 -25.50
CA ASP A 174 11.95 22.53 -25.33
C ASP A 174 13.16 23.26 -24.73
N SER A 175 14.37 22.97 -25.21
CA SER A 175 15.55 23.72 -24.80
C SER A 175 15.77 24.92 -25.72
N PRO A 176 15.46 26.16 -25.28
CA PRO A 176 15.74 27.34 -26.08
C PRO A 176 17.26 27.50 -26.26
N ARG A 177 17.70 27.79 -27.48
CA ARG A 177 19.09 28.22 -27.70
C ARG A 177 19.24 29.63 -27.14
N ILE A 178 19.86 29.73 -25.96
CA ILE A 178 20.18 31.03 -25.37
C ILE A 178 21.22 31.72 -26.25
N THR A 179 20.87 32.88 -26.79
CA THR A 179 21.81 33.72 -27.56
C THR A 179 22.57 34.65 -26.63
N LYS A 180 23.77 35.11 -27.03
CA LYS A 180 24.56 36.11 -26.29
C LYS A 180 23.81 37.41 -25.98
N LYS A 181 22.78 37.73 -26.77
CA LYS A 181 21.90 38.87 -26.54
C LYS A 181 20.95 38.59 -25.37
N MET A 182 20.29 37.43 -25.37
CA MET A 182 19.41 37.00 -24.28
C MET A 182 20.18 36.86 -22.96
N GLU A 183 21.41 36.34 -23.02
CA GLU A 183 22.27 36.21 -21.84
C GLU A 183 22.62 37.55 -21.18
N LYS A 184 22.57 38.66 -21.93
CA LYS A 184 22.78 40.01 -21.38
C LYS A 184 21.50 40.73 -21.03
N GLU A 185 20.42 40.44 -21.75
CA GLU A 185 19.15 41.19 -21.65
C GLU A 185 18.19 40.55 -20.65
N TYR A 186 18.33 39.26 -20.35
CA TYR A 186 17.40 38.52 -19.50
C TYR A 186 17.98 38.29 -18.11
N GLU A 187 17.09 38.23 -17.13
CA GLU A 187 17.46 37.90 -15.76
C GLU A 187 17.79 36.41 -15.63
N HIS A 188 18.87 36.11 -14.91
CA HIS A 188 19.32 34.75 -14.63
C HIS A 188 18.88 34.37 -13.22
N HIS A 189 18.16 33.26 -13.13
CA HIS A 189 17.70 32.68 -11.86
C HIS A 189 18.13 31.22 -11.80
N GLU A 190 18.67 30.80 -10.65
CA GLU A 190 18.98 29.41 -10.36
C GLU A 190 17.81 28.75 -9.63
N LEU A 191 17.50 27.50 -9.99
CA LEU A 191 16.47 26.74 -9.31
C LEU A 191 16.98 26.30 -7.94
N THR A 192 16.12 26.40 -6.93
CA THR A 192 16.37 25.91 -5.59
C THR A 192 15.21 25.03 -5.15
N ASP A 193 15.51 23.95 -4.46
CA ASP A 193 14.49 23.05 -3.92
C ASP A 193 13.83 23.73 -2.72
N MET A 194 12.58 24.14 -2.89
CA MET A 194 11.75 24.72 -1.82
C MET A 194 10.40 24.01 -1.76
N ASP A 195 9.97 23.65 -0.54
CA ASP A 195 8.63 23.11 -0.30
C ASP A 195 7.59 24.25 -0.38
N PRO A 196 6.58 24.17 -1.29
CA PRO A 196 5.56 25.21 -1.42
C PRO A 196 4.73 25.45 -0.15
N SER A 197 4.60 24.45 0.72
CA SER A 197 3.87 24.59 1.98
C SER A 197 4.65 25.41 3.02
N VAL A 198 5.98 25.35 2.96
CA VAL A 198 6.89 26.11 3.83
C VAL A 198 6.97 27.56 3.36
N SER A 199 7.05 27.80 2.04
CA SER A 199 7.10 29.14 1.48
C SER A 199 5.83 29.96 1.79
N ALA A 200 4.66 29.31 1.78
CA ALA A 200 3.39 29.95 2.14
C ALA A 200 3.32 30.40 3.61
N ARG A 201 3.95 29.65 4.54
CA ARG A 201 3.94 29.98 5.98
C ARG A 201 4.89 31.13 6.31
N MET A 202 6.08 31.15 5.70
CA MET A 202 7.05 32.23 5.90
C MET A 202 6.53 33.61 5.43
N GLY A 203 5.70 33.64 4.40
CA GLY A 203 5.06 34.89 3.93
C GLY A 203 3.97 35.42 4.86
N ALA A 204 3.30 34.56 5.64
CA ALA A 204 2.26 34.97 6.57
C ALA A 204 2.85 35.55 7.87
N GLU A 205 3.92 34.95 8.40
CA GLU A 205 4.58 35.40 9.63
C GLU A 205 5.27 36.78 9.48
N THR A 206 5.76 37.11 8.28
CA THR A 206 6.35 38.43 7.99
C THR A 206 5.33 39.55 7.80
N SER A 207 4.05 39.22 7.60
CA SER A 207 2.96 40.20 7.49
C SER A 207 2.22 40.47 8.80
N GLY A 208 2.50 39.71 9.85
CA GLY A 208 1.90 39.84 11.19
C GLY A 208 2.77 40.59 12.20
N GLY A 209 3.81 41.31 11.75
CA GLY A 209 4.59 42.21 12.60
C GLY A 209 3.83 43.50 12.82
N GLU A 210 3.07 43.57 13.91
CA GLU A 210 2.40 44.78 14.41
C GLU A 210 3.41 45.93 14.52
N ALA A 211 3.33 46.88 13.58
CA ALA A 211 3.79 48.24 13.79
C ALA A 211 2.70 48.99 14.56
N TYR A 212 3.13 49.92 15.41
CA TYR A 212 2.35 50.77 16.34
C TYR A 212 2.21 50.22 17.77
N ASP A 213 3.34 50.28 18.47
CA ASP A 213 3.36 50.65 19.89
C ASP A 213 3.32 52.19 19.98
N GLU A 214 2.77 52.71 21.08
CA GLU A 214 2.64 54.11 21.52
C GLU A 214 1.33 54.88 21.19
N ASP A 215 0.43 54.79 22.16
CA ASP A 215 -0.23 55.90 22.88
C ASP A 215 -1.72 56.25 22.61
N GLU A 216 -2.45 56.15 23.73
CA GLU A 216 -3.55 57.03 24.18
C GLU A 216 -5.00 56.49 24.12
N GLU A 217 -5.62 56.51 25.31
CA GLU A 217 -6.92 55.94 25.69
C GLU A 217 -8.10 56.48 24.86
N GLY A 218 -8.91 55.58 24.31
CA GLY A 218 -10.20 55.91 23.66
C GLY A 218 -11.22 54.77 23.79
N PRO A 219 -12.52 55.05 24.02
CA PRO A 219 -13.46 54.08 24.57
C PRO A 219 -14.03 53.07 23.55
N ARG A 220 -14.30 51.86 24.07
CA ARG A 220 -14.87 50.68 23.43
C ARG A 220 -16.11 50.99 22.55
N GLY A 221 -16.02 50.63 21.27
CA GLY A 221 -17.16 50.53 20.34
C GLY A 221 -17.64 49.07 20.15
N PRO A 222 -18.93 48.84 19.85
CA PRO A 222 -19.59 47.56 20.07
C PRO A 222 -19.27 46.49 19.03
N SER A 223 -19.18 45.25 19.50
CA SER A 223 -19.07 44.03 18.72
C SER A 223 -20.35 43.74 17.94
N VAL A 224 -20.22 43.46 16.65
CA VAL A 224 -21.30 42.96 15.81
C VAL A 224 -21.05 41.47 15.57
N ALA A 225 -21.89 40.64 16.20
CA ALA A 225 -21.95 39.21 15.93
C ALA A 225 -22.88 38.98 14.74
N CYS A 226 -22.39 38.30 13.70
CA CYS A 226 -23.26 37.67 12.71
C CYS A 226 -23.56 36.24 13.16
N ALA A 227 -24.85 35.95 13.27
CA ALA A 227 -25.39 34.67 13.67
C ALA A 227 -25.72 33.77 12.46
N GLN A 228 -25.50 32.48 12.69
CA GLN A 228 -26.14 31.26 12.17
C GLN A 228 -26.13 30.95 10.67
#